data_AF-A0A367QEA9-F1
#
_entry.id   AF-A0A367QEA9-F1
#
_cell.length_a   1.000
_cell.length_b   1.000
_cell.length_c   1.000
_cell.angle_alpha   90.00
_cell.angle_beta   90.00
_cell.angle_gamma   90.00
#
_symmetry.space_group_name_H-M   'P 1'
#
loop_
_entity.id
_entity.type
_entity.pdbx_description
1 polymer ?
#
loop_
_entity_poly.entity_id
_entity_poly.type
_entity_poly.pdbx_seq_one_letter_code
_entity_poly.pdbx_strand_id
1 'polypeptide(L)'
;MVTLSNRPNILGGAGRDQESTGFAWWSGNARLINLSGKLLGAHVAHAGLIVFWAGAMTLFEVAHFIPEKPMYEQGLILLPHLATLGWGVGAGGEVIDTFPYFVVGVLHLISSAVLGFGGIYHAVRGPETLEEYSSFFGYDWKDKNKMTNIIGFHLIILGSGALLLVLKAMFFGGIYDTWAPGGGDVRIITNPTLNPAVIFGYLIKSPFGGEGWIVSVDNLEDVIGGHIWIAFICISGGIFHILTKPFGWARRAFIWSGEAYLSYSLGALSMMGFIASVMVWYNNTVYPSEFFGPTGPEASQAQAMTFLIRDQRLGANVGSAQGPTGLGKYLMRSPTGEIIFGGETMRFWDFRGPWLEPLRGPNGLDLDKIKNDIQPWQARRAAEYMTHAPLGSLNSVGGVATEINSFNYVSPRAWLACSHFVLGFFFLVGHLWHAGRARAAAGGFEKGIDRENEPVMSMDFLD
;
A
#
# COMPACT_ATOMS: atom_id res chain seq x y z
N MET A 1 -37.80 -28.95 14.51
CA MET A 1 -37.95 -28.88 15.98
C MET A 1 -36.54 -28.67 16.53
N VAL A 2 -36.19 -27.41 16.80
CA VAL A 2 -34.84 -27.02 17.21
C VAL A 2 -34.71 -27.29 18.70
N THR A 3 -33.98 -28.32 19.07
CA THR A 3 -33.60 -28.58 20.46
C THR A 3 -32.65 -27.47 20.92
N LEU A 4 -33.18 -26.54 21.71
CA LEU A 4 -32.41 -25.65 22.55
C LEU A 4 -31.62 -26.51 23.55
N SER A 5 -30.35 -26.81 23.25
CA SER A 5 -29.46 -27.37 24.26
C SER A 5 -29.14 -26.27 25.28
N ASN A 6 -29.91 -26.24 26.37
CA ASN A 6 -29.50 -25.59 27.61
C ASN A 6 -28.18 -26.21 28.07
N ARG A 7 -27.06 -25.49 27.90
CA ARG A 7 -25.87 -25.70 28.73
C ARG A 7 -25.80 -24.59 29.78
N PRO A 8 -25.85 -24.91 31.08
CA PRO A 8 -25.60 -23.94 32.13
C PRO A 8 -24.09 -23.78 32.25
N ASN A 9 -23.49 -22.79 31.57
CA ASN A 9 -22.10 -22.41 31.80
C ASN A 9 -21.83 -20.94 31.42
N ILE A 10 -22.75 -20.05 31.79
CA ILE A 10 -22.49 -18.60 31.72
C ILE A 10 -21.58 -18.14 32.89
N LEU A 11 -21.29 -19.00 33.87
CA LEU A 11 -20.53 -18.66 35.08
C LEU A 11 -19.27 -19.52 35.35
N GLY A 12 -18.98 -20.53 34.54
CA GLY A 12 -17.76 -21.35 34.67
C GLY A 12 -16.78 -21.04 33.53
N GLY A 13 -15.66 -20.38 33.81
CA GLY A 13 -14.65 -19.88 32.87
C GLY A 13 -13.92 -20.91 31.98
N ALA A 14 -14.43 -22.15 31.86
CA ALA A 14 -13.84 -23.19 31.03
C ALA A 14 -13.67 -22.71 29.58
N GLY A 15 -12.43 -22.74 29.07
CA GLY A 15 -12.05 -22.25 27.75
C GLY A 15 -11.75 -20.75 27.66
N ARG A 16 -11.84 -20.00 28.77
CA ARG A 16 -11.61 -18.54 28.83
C ARG A 16 -10.64 -18.10 29.93
N ASP A 17 -10.02 -19.03 30.63
CA ASP A 17 -8.97 -18.79 31.63
C ASP A 17 -7.66 -19.48 31.22
N GLN A 18 -6.58 -19.23 31.95
CA GLN A 18 -5.26 -19.77 31.62
C GLN A 18 -5.17 -21.25 31.98
N GLU A 19 -5.79 -21.64 33.10
CA GLU A 19 -5.78 -22.99 33.65
C GLU A 19 -6.40 -24.00 32.68
N SER A 20 -7.50 -23.63 32.01
CA SER A 20 -8.17 -24.51 31.05
C SER A 20 -7.59 -24.47 29.63
N THR A 21 -6.92 -23.37 29.24
CA THR A 21 -6.47 -23.18 27.84
C THR A 21 -4.96 -23.27 27.64
N GLY A 22 -4.17 -23.11 28.71
CA GLY A 22 -2.72 -22.97 28.65
C GLY A 22 -2.24 -21.60 28.14
N PHE A 23 -3.14 -20.65 27.86
CA PHE A 23 -2.79 -19.31 27.38
C PHE A 23 -3.15 -18.24 28.40
N ALA A 24 -2.17 -17.42 28.78
CA ALA A 24 -2.38 -16.25 29.63
C ALA A 24 -3.24 -15.18 28.93
N TRP A 25 -3.84 -14.27 29.70
CA TRP A 25 -4.80 -13.28 29.20
C TRP A 25 -4.24 -12.39 28.06
N TRP A 26 -2.97 -12.00 28.11
CA TRP A 26 -2.30 -11.19 27.07
C TRP A 26 -2.08 -11.95 25.76
N SER A 27 -2.21 -13.29 25.77
CA SER A 27 -2.25 -14.16 24.59
C SER A 27 -3.66 -14.72 24.34
N GLY A 28 -4.70 -14.09 24.90
CA GLY A 28 -6.05 -14.64 24.97
C GLY A 28 -6.68 -15.00 23.63
N ASN A 29 -6.32 -14.32 22.55
CA ASN A 29 -6.83 -14.66 21.20
C ASN A 29 -6.33 -16.02 20.69
N ALA A 30 -5.21 -16.54 21.20
CA ALA A 30 -4.74 -17.89 20.89
C ALA A 30 -5.72 -18.98 21.38
N ARG A 31 -6.59 -18.66 22.33
CA ARG A 31 -7.68 -19.56 22.79
C ARG A 31 -8.72 -19.81 21.70
N LEU A 32 -8.77 -18.99 20.66
CA LEU A 32 -9.72 -19.09 19.56
C LEU A 32 -9.28 -20.01 18.41
N ILE A 33 -8.05 -20.55 18.45
CA ILE A 33 -7.45 -21.31 17.33
C ILE A 33 -8.40 -22.41 16.83
N ASN A 34 -9.08 -23.12 17.72
CA ASN A 34 -9.98 -24.22 17.38
C ASN A 34 -11.47 -23.90 17.64
N LEU A 35 -11.83 -22.62 17.75
CA LEU A 35 -13.20 -22.15 17.95
C LEU A 35 -13.66 -21.41 16.70
N SER A 36 -13.89 -22.15 15.61
CA SER A 36 -14.11 -21.61 14.26
C SER A 36 -15.25 -20.58 14.17
N GLY A 37 -16.31 -20.72 14.97
CA GLY A 37 -17.42 -19.76 15.00
C GLY A 37 -17.07 -18.46 15.72
N LYS A 38 -16.39 -18.55 16.87
CA LYS A 38 -15.91 -17.35 17.57
C LYS A 38 -14.81 -16.63 16.81
N LEU A 39 -13.90 -17.39 16.20
CA LEU A 39 -12.83 -16.85 15.38
C LEU A 39 -13.38 -16.19 14.11
N LEU A 40 -14.44 -16.74 13.49
CA LEU A 40 -15.18 -16.05 12.43
C LEU A 40 -15.73 -14.71 12.94
N GLY A 41 -16.37 -14.70 14.10
CA GLY A 41 -16.88 -13.47 14.71
C GLY A 41 -15.80 -12.41 14.94
N ALA A 42 -14.63 -12.82 15.43
CA ALA A 42 -13.49 -11.93 15.59
C ALA A 42 -13.01 -11.32 14.26
N HIS A 43 -12.89 -12.13 13.20
CA HIS A 43 -12.51 -11.65 11.87
C HIS A 43 -13.54 -10.68 11.26
N VAL A 44 -14.83 -11.02 11.34
CA VAL A 44 -15.91 -10.17 10.80
C VAL A 44 -16.03 -8.85 11.58
N ALA A 45 -15.89 -8.90 12.91
CA ALA A 45 -15.86 -7.68 13.73
C ALA A 45 -14.65 -6.80 13.39
N HIS A 46 -13.47 -7.40 13.20
CA HIS A 46 -12.27 -6.68 12.80
C HIS A 46 -12.41 -6.04 11.41
N ALA A 47 -13.01 -6.75 10.44
CA ALA A 47 -13.36 -6.16 9.14
C ALA A 47 -14.32 -4.97 9.29
N GLY A 48 -15.28 -5.06 10.21
CA GLY A 48 -16.14 -3.95 10.61
C GLY A 48 -15.35 -2.73 11.11
N LEU A 49 -14.30 -2.92 11.92
CA LEU A 49 -13.44 -1.82 12.39
C LEU A 49 -12.67 -1.13 11.25
N ILE A 50 -12.15 -1.89 10.29
CA ILE A 50 -11.46 -1.33 9.11
C ILE A 50 -12.43 -0.47 8.29
N VAL A 51 -13.61 -1.02 7.99
CA VAL A 51 -14.64 -0.35 7.19
C VAL A 51 -15.22 0.86 7.95
N PHE A 52 -15.34 0.77 9.28
CA PHE A 52 -15.71 1.89 10.14
C PHE A 52 -14.70 3.03 10.04
N TRP A 53 -13.40 2.71 10.18
CA TRP A 53 -12.33 3.71 10.06
C TRP A 53 -12.36 4.40 8.69
N ALA A 54 -12.50 3.62 7.60
CA ALA A 54 -12.57 4.19 6.26
C ALA A 54 -13.73 5.19 6.11
N GLY A 55 -14.93 4.82 6.60
CA GLY A 55 -16.10 5.69 6.55
C GLY A 55 -15.98 6.92 7.45
N ALA A 56 -15.64 6.73 8.72
CA ALA A 56 -15.51 7.80 9.70
C ALA A 56 -14.38 8.79 9.33
N MET A 57 -13.21 8.28 8.94
CA MET A 57 -12.07 9.10 8.54
C MET A 57 -12.35 9.87 7.25
N THR A 58 -13.03 9.25 6.27
CA THR A 58 -13.41 9.96 5.03
C THR A 58 -14.39 11.09 5.33
N LEU A 59 -15.41 10.85 6.16
CA LEU A 59 -16.35 11.91 6.56
C LEU A 59 -15.67 13.00 7.40
N PHE A 60 -14.69 12.63 8.22
CA PHE A 60 -13.87 13.60 8.95
C PHE A 60 -13.06 14.48 7.99
N GLU A 61 -12.40 13.88 6.98
CA GLU A 61 -11.67 14.61 5.96
C GLU A 61 -12.62 15.52 5.16
N VAL A 62 -13.78 15.03 4.71
CA VAL A 62 -14.80 15.86 4.03
C VAL A 62 -15.23 17.05 4.89
N ALA A 63 -15.43 16.84 6.19
CA ALA A 63 -15.87 17.90 7.10
C ALA A 63 -14.80 19.00 7.34
N HIS A 64 -13.52 18.67 7.18
CA HIS A 64 -12.40 19.61 7.35
C HIS A 64 -11.82 20.11 6.03
N PHE A 65 -12.35 19.63 4.90
CA PHE A 65 -11.82 19.92 3.58
C PHE A 65 -12.20 21.33 3.12
N ILE A 66 -11.19 22.09 2.71
CA ILE A 66 -11.27 23.41 2.11
C ILE A 66 -10.88 23.26 0.63
N PRO A 67 -11.85 23.27 -0.31
CA PRO A 67 -11.61 22.93 -1.72
C PRO A 67 -10.60 23.82 -2.46
N GLU A 68 -10.46 25.08 -2.05
CA GLU A 68 -9.53 26.04 -2.64
C GLU A 68 -8.06 25.80 -2.24
N LYS A 69 -7.80 24.94 -1.26
CA LYS A 69 -6.46 24.56 -0.82
C LYS A 69 -6.04 23.22 -1.43
N PRO A 70 -4.75 23.01 -1.74
CA PRO A 70 -4.27 21.69 -2.12
C PRO A 70 -4.60 20.63 -1.06
N MET A 71 -4.95 19.42 -1.48
CA MET A 71 -5.26 18.33 -0.54
C MET A 71 -4.08 18.01 0.38
N TYR A 72 -2.86 18.08 -0.16
CA TYR A 72 -1.64 17.77 0.57
C TYR A 72 -1.29 18.78 1.67
N GLU A 73 -1.89 19.97 1.70
CA GLU A 73 -1.72 20.94 2.78
C GLU A 73 -2.68 20.71 3.97
N GLN A 74 -3.62 19.77 3.84
CA GLN A 74 -4.75 19.64 4.77
C GLN A 74 -4.69 18.35 5.59
N GLY A 75 -3.59 17.60 5.52
CA GLY A 75 -3.42 16.35 6.25
C GLY A 75 -4.35 15.23 5.77
N LEU A 76 -4.75 15.27 4.50
CA LEU A 76 -5.69 14.30 3.91
C LEU A 76 -4.93 13.12 3.33
N ILE A 77 -5.45 11.92 3.56
CA ILE A 77 -4.95 10.70 2.95
C ILE A 77 -6.04 9.93 2.22
N LEU A 78 -7.33 10.03 2.60
CA LEU A 78 -8.39 9.27 1.93
C LEU A 78 -8.98 9.99 0.71
N LEU A 79 -9.23 11.31 0.79
CA LEU A 79 -9.69 12.08 -0.36
C LEU A 79 -8.73 11.99 -1.56
N PRO A 80 -7.40 12.06 -1.38
CA PRO A 80 -6.45 11.78 -2.47
C PRO A 80 -6.64 10.43 -3.18
N HIS A 81 -6.98 9.36 -2.45
CA HIS A 81 -7.25 8.05 -3.07
C HIS A 81 -8.54 8.08 -3.90
N LEU A 82 -9.58 8.78 -3.43
CA LEU A 82 -10.84 8.91 -4.17
C LEU A 82 -10.69 9.80 -5.41
N ALA A 83 -9.95 10.90 -5.28
CA ALA A 83 -9.59 11.79 -6.38
C ALA A 83 -8.76 11.07 -7.46
N THR A 84 -7.83 10.20 -7.06
CA THR A 84 -7.04 9.37 -7.99
C THR A 84 -7.94 8.43 -8.81
N LEU A 85 -9.04 7.94 -8.23
CA LEU A 85 -10.06 7.17 -8.97
C LEU A 85 -10.94 8.04 -9.89
N GLY A 86 -10.65 9.34 -10.02
CA GLY A 86 -11.37 10.28 -10.88
C GLY A 86 -12.72 10.73 -10.32
N TRP A 87 -12.96 10.57 -9.02
CA TRP A 87 -14.19 11.09 -8.40
C TRP A 87 -13.97 12.51 -7.88
N GLY A 88 -14.90 13.41 -8.19
CA GLY A 88 -14.94 14.76 -7.63
C GLY A 88 -13.86 15.72 -8.14
N VAL A 89 -13.03 15.31 -9.10
CA VAL A 89 -11.94 16.11 -9.66
C VAL A 89 -12.05 16.29 -11.17
N GLY A 90 -11.46 17.37 -11.68
CA GLY A 90 -11.29 17.62 -13.11
C GLY A 90 -9.85 18.01 -13.47
N ALA A 91 -9.71 18.86 -14.50
CA ALA A 91 -8.43 19.30 -15.01
C ALA A 91 -7.54 19.94 -13.93
N GLY A 92 -6.25 19.64 -13.96
CA GLY A 92 -5.27 20.06 -12.96
C GLY A 92 -5.46 19.46 -11.57
N GLY A 93 -6.42 18.54 -11.39
CA GLY A 93 -6.78 17.98 -10.08
C GLY A 93 -7.68 18.88 -9.24
N GLU A 94 -8.30 19.90 -9.86
CA GLU A 94 -9.25 20.78 -9.17
C GLU A 94 -10.47 20.00 -8.69
N VAL A 95 -10.89 20.22 -7.44
CA VAL A 95 -12.10 19.60 -6.90
C VAL A 95 -13.34 20.33 -7.41
N ILE A 96 -14.18 19.61 -8.16
CA ILE A 96 -15.41 20.11 -8.78
C ILE A 96 -16.68 19.66 -8.06
N ASP A 97 -16.62 18.56 -7.31
CA ASP A 97 -17.75 18.01 -6.55
C ASP A 97 -17.25 17.18 -5.36
N THR A 98 -17.68 17.52 -4.15
CA THR A 98 -17.33 16.77 -2.92
C THR A 98 -18.34 15.68 -2.57
N PHE A 99 -19.49 15.62 -3.26
CA PHE A 99 -20.53 14.63 -2.98
C PHE A 99 -20.06 13.17 -3.13
N PRO A 100 -19.25 12.79 -4.14
CA PRO A 100 -18.72 11.43 -4.23
C PRO A 100 -17.93 11.02 -2.98
N TYR A 101 -17.16 11.94 -2.39
CA TYR A 101 -16.41 11.69 -1.17
C TYR A 101 -17.33 11.42 0.02
N PHE A 102 -18.37 12.25 0.16
CA PHE A 102 -19.41 12.05 1.18
C PHE A 102 -20.12 10.70 1.02
N VAL A 103 -20.52 10.33 -0.20
CA VAL A 103 -21.16 9.05 -0.51
C VAL A 103 -20.28 7.88 -0.08
N VAL A 104 -19.00 7.90 -0.46
CA VAL A 104 -18.05 6.85 -0.08
C VAL A 104 -17.94 6.75 1.45
N GLY A 105 -17.81 7.88 2.15
CA GLY A 105 -17.75 7.92 3.60
C GLY A 105 -18.99 7.31 4.27
N VAL A 106 -20.19 7.70 3.84
CA VAL A 106 -21.47 7.19 4.38
C VAL A 106 -21.63 5.70 4.10
N LEU A 107 -21.39 5.24 2.87
CA LEU A 107 -21.58 3.83 2.51
C LEU A 107 -20.66 2.91 3.31
N HIS A 108 -19.41 3.30 3.53
CA HIS A 108 -18.50 2.55 4.39
C HIS A 108 -18.99 2.58 5.84
N LEU A 109 -19.36 3.74 6.38
CA LEU A 109 -19.83 3.85 7.76
C LEU A 109 -21.07 2.95 8.03
N ILE A 110 -22.06 2.95 7.12
CA ILE A 110 -23.23 2.09 7.24
C ILE A 110 -22.89 0.61 7.09
N SER A 111 -22.03 0.25 6.13
CA SER A 111 -21.58 -1.13 5.93
C SER A 111 -20.84 -1.68 7.16
N SER A 112 -20.10 -0.82 7.86
CA SER A 112 -19.39 -1.20 9.09
C SER A 112 -20.32 -1.66 10.20
N ALA A 113 -21.53 -1.09 10.30
CA ALA A 113 -22.51 -1.50 11.29
C ALA A 113 -23.04 -2.92 11.02
N VAL A 114 -23.25 -3.28 9.75
CA VAL A 114 -23.66 -4.63 9.34
C VAL A 114 -22.58 -5.65 9.69
N LEU A 115 -21.32 -5.34 9.37
CA LEU A 115 -20.18 -6.19 9.72
C LEU A 115 -20.00 -6.30 11.24
N GLY A 116 -20.07 -5.19 11.97
CA GLY A 116 -19.99 -5.18 13.42
C GLY A 116 -21.09 -6.04 14.06
N PHE A 117 -22.32 -5.95 13.56
CA PHE A 117 -23.43 -6.78 14.02
C PHE A 117 -23.17 -8.27 13.79
N GLY A 118 -22.79 -8.66 12.57
CA GLY A 118 -22.44 -10.05 12.25
C GLY A 118 -21.27 -10.58 13.09
N GLY A 119 -20.24 -9.75 13.28
CA GLY A 119 -19.07 -10.07 14.10
C GLY A 119 -19.42 -10.32 15.56
N ILE A 120 -20.19 -9.43 16.19
CA ILE A 120 -20.65 -9.58 17.58
C ILE A 120 -21.55 -10.81 17.71
N TYR A 121 -22.47 -11.02 16.76
CA TYR A 121 -23.33 -12.20 16.76
C TYR A 121 -22.50 -13.48 16.78
N HIS A 122 -21.55 -13.65 15.85
CA HIS A 122 -20.74 -14.86 15.78
C HIS A 122 -19.76 -15.01 16.95
N ALA A 123 -19.22 -13.91 17.49
CA ALA A 123 -18.28 -13.97 18.61
C ALA A 123 -18.95 -14.36 19.95
N VAL A 124 -20.17 -13.86 20.18
CA VAL A 124 -20.82 -13.92 21.50
C VAL A 124 -22.05 -14.85 21.53
N ARG A 125 -22.82 -14.92 20.45
CA ARG A 125 -24.14 -15.60 20.43
C ARG A 125 -24.20 -16.85 19.56
N GLY A 126 -23.52 -16.85 18.41
CA GLY A 126 -23.49 -17.95 17.46
C GLY A 126 -22.84 -19.22 18.03
N PRO A 127 -22.90 -20.34 17.29
CA PRO A 127 -22.22 -21.56 17.69
C PRO A 127 -20.71 -21.32 17.82
N GLU A 128 -20.09 -21.86 18.87
CA GLU A 128 -18.66 -21.62 19.15
C GLU A 128 -17.75 -22.29 18.10
N THR A 129 -18.19 -23.44 17.59
CA THR A 129 -17.60 -24.26 16.53
C THR A 129 -18.61 -24.43 15.40
N LEU A 130 -18.16 -24.42 14.14
CA LEU A 130 -19.03 -24.48 12.97
C LEU A 130 -19.14 -25.89 12.37
N GLU A 131 -18.30 -26.82 12.81
CA GLU A 131 -18.14 -28.16 12.24
C GLU A 131 -19.41 -29.01 12.36
N GLU A 132 -20.10 -28.92 13.49
CA GLU A 132 -21.39 -29.61 13.70
C GLU A 132 -22.57 -28.88 13.04
N TYR A 133 -22.44 -27.57 12.83
CA TYR A 133 -23.49 -26.75 12.22
C TYR A 133 -23.50 -26.88 10.68
N SER A 134 -22.33 -26.86 10.04
CA SER A 134 -22.20 -26.93 8.60
C SER A 134 -20.85 -27.49 8.17
N SER A 135 -20.86 -28.55 7.36
CA SER A 135 -19.64 -29.08 6.72
C SER A 135 -19.04 -28.12 5.68
N PHE A 136 -19.83 -27.19 5.15
CA PHE A 136 -19.35 -26.15 4.23
C PHE A 136 -18.59 -25.05 4.98
N PHE A 137 -19.09 -24.58 6.14
CA PHE A 137 -18.45 -23.50 6.89
C PHE A 137 -17.44 -23.96 7.95
N GLY A 138 -17.64 -25.13 8.56
CA GLY A 138 -16.69 -25.73 9.51
C GLY A 138 -15.40 -26.17 8.85
N TYR A 139 -14.28 -26.12 9.56
CA TYR A 139 -12.97 -26.46 9.00
C TYR A 139 -12.00 -26.96 10.07
N ASP A 140 -11.06 -27.81 9.65
CA ASP A 140 -9.87 -28.15 10.41
C ASP A 140 -8.67 -27.51 9.70
N TRP A 141 -7.82 -26.79 10.44
CA TRP A 141 -6.57 -26.22 9.92
C TRP A 141 -5.67 -27.26 9.25
N LYS A 142 -5.77 -28.53 9.65
CA LYS A 142 -4.99 -29.64 9.07
C LYS A 142 -5.64 -30.23 7.81
N ASP A 143 -6.92 -29.96 7.55
CA ASP A 143 -7.57 -30.30 6.28
C ASP A 143 -7.09 -29.38 5.16
N LYS A 144 -6.03 -29.84 4.50
CA LYS A 144 -5.37 -29.12 3.42
C LYS A 144 -6.29 -28.82 2.24
N ASN A 145 -7.31 -29.66 1.99
CA ASN A 145 -8.27 -29.44 0.92
C ASN A 145 -9.26 -28.34 1.29
N LYS A 146 -9.76 -28.34 2.54
CA LYS A 146 -10.63 -27.26 3.00
C LYS A 146 -9.90 -25.92 3.02
N MET A 147 -8.62 -25.91 3.40
CA MET A 147 -7.78 -24.71 3.36
C MET A 147 -7.57 -24.19 1.93
N THR A 148 -7.32 -25.06 0.94
CA THR A 148 -7.20 -24.64 -0.47
C THR A 148 -8.52 -24.15 -1.05
N ASN A 149 -9.66 -24.72 -0.64
CA ASN A 149 -10.97 -24.20 -1.07
C ASN A 149 -11.21 -22.78 -0.55
N ILE A 150 -10.93 -22.50 0.73
CA ILE A 150 -11.16 -21.18 1.33
C ILE A 150 -10.28 -20.12 0.69
N ILE A 151 -8.96 -20.38 0.52
CA ILE A 151 -8.10 -19.43 -0.20
C ILE A 151 -8.55 -19.26 -1.65
N GLY A 152 -9.08 -20.31 -2.28
CA GLY A 152 -9.60 -20.23 -3.63
C GLY A 152 -10.81 -19.29 -3.76
N PHE A 153 -11.74 -19.32 -2.80
CA PHE A 153 -12.83 -18.35 -2.74
C PHE A 153 -12.31 -16.91 -2.56
N HIS A 154 -11.35 -16.70 -1.66
CA HIS A 154 -10.77 -15.38 -1.43
C HIS A 154 -10.01 -14.85 -2.65
N LEU A 155 -9.29 -15.71 -3.39
CA LEU A 155 -8.61 -15.33 -4.62
C LEU A 155 -9.59 -14.88 -5.71
N ILE A 156 -10.74 -15.54 -5.84
CA ILE A 156 -11.80 -15.10 -6.78
C ILE A 156 -12.36 -13.73 -6.37
N ILE A 157 -12.58 -13.50 -5.07
CA ILE A 157 -13.02 -12.19 -4.55
C ILE A 157 -11.97 -11.10 -4.83
N LEU A 158 -10.69 -11.38 -4.58
CA LEU A 158 -9.59 -10.44 -4.85
C LEU A 158 -9.47 -10.13 -6.36
N GLY A 159 -9.57 -11.15 -7.21
CA GLY A 159 -9.55 -10.95 -8.66
C GLY A 159 -10.76 -10.16 -9.15
N SER A 160 -11.93 -10.35 -8.55
CA SER A 160 -13.12 -9.53 -8.81
C SER A 160 -12.91 -8.07 -8.37
N GLY A 161 -12.25 -7.84 -7.22
CA GLY A 161 -11.84 -6.52 -6.77
C GLY A 161 -10.89 -5.81 -7.75
N ALA A 162 -9.90 -6.52 -8.29
CA ALA A 162 -9.02 -5.99 -9.33
C ALA A 162 -9.81 -5.59 -10.60
N LEU A 163 -10.82 -6.39 -11.00
CA LEU A 163 -11.71 -6.03 -12.11
C LEU A 163 -12.55 -4.79 -11.82
N LEU A 164 -12.96 -4.52 -10.58
CA LEU A 164 -13.71 -3.30 -10.27
C LEU A 164 -12.91 -2.03 -10.60
N LEU A 165 -11.58 -2.04 -10.39
CA LEU A 165 -10.72 -0.93 -10.83
C LEU A 165 -10.67 -0.82 -12.35
N VAL A 166 -10.53 -1.95 -13.06
CA VAL A 166 -10.55 -1.97 -14.53
C VAL A 166 -11.87 -1.40 -15.04
N LEU A 167 -12.99 -1.82 -14.46
CA LEU A 167 -14.31 -1.33 -14.82
C LEU A 167 -14.44 0.17 -14.57
N LYS A 168 -13.92 0.67 -13.45
CA LYS A 168 -13.89 2.12 -13.15
C LYS A 168 -13.13 2.90 -14.22
N ALA A 169 -11.92 2.45 -14.54
CA ALA A 169 -11.03 3.15 -15.47
C ALA A 169 -11.48 3.09 -16.94
N MET A 170 -12.14 2.00 -17.35
CA MET A 170 -12.53 1.80 -18.75
C MET A 170 -13.97 2.19 -19.07
N PHE A 171 -14.90 2.03 -18.12
CA PHE A 171 -16.34 2.13 -18.41
C PHE A 171 -17.09 3.11 -17.51
N PHE A 172 -16.59 3.45 -16.32
CA PHE A 172 -17.27 4.32 -15.38
C PHE A 172 -16.50 5.63 -15.13
N GLY A 173 -16.34 6.41 -16.20
CA GLY A 173 -15.82 7.78 -16.14
C GLY A 173 -14.30 7.93 -16.11
N GLY A 174 -13.52 6.84 -16.07
CA GLY A 174 -12.07 6.94 -16.10
C GLY A 174 -11.42 7.09 -14.73
N ILE A 175 -10.13 7.38 -14.70
CA ILE A 175 -9.35 7.66 -13.48
C ILE A 175 -8.45 8.88 -13.73
N TYR A 176 -7.92 9.50 -12.68
CA TYR A 176 -7.10 10.70 -12.83
C TYR A 176 -5.74 10.37 -13.43
N ASP A 177 -5.39 11.03 -14.53
CA ASP A 177 -4.14 10.88 -15.26
C ASP A 177 -3.31 12.17 -15.14
N THR A 178 -2.29 12.18 -14.29
CA THR A 178 -1.36 13.33 -14.20
C THR A 178 -0.58 13.56 -15.50
N TRP A 179 -0.48 12.53 -16.35
CA TRP A 179 0.25 12.54 -17.63
C TRP A 179 -0.62 12.87 -18.83
N ALA A 180 -1.89 13.22 -18.63
CA ALA A 180 -2.78 13.59 -19.72
C ALA A 180 -2.19 14.75 -20.57
N PRO A 181 -2.23 14.65 -21.91
CA PRO A 181 -1.70 15.71 -22.77
C PRO A 181 -2.40 17.05 -22.53
N GLY A 182 -1.61 18.08 -22.22
CA GLY A 182 -2.13 19.43 -21.89
C GLY A 182 -2.27 19.71 -20.39
N GLY A 183 -2.03 18.72 -19.53
CA GLY A 183 -2.12 18.82 -18.08
C GLY A 183 -3.00 17.71 -17.51
N GLY A 184 -2.76 17.33 -16.26
CA GLY A 184 -3.44 16.19 -15.66
C GLY A 184 -4.96 16.33 -15.63
N ASP A 185 -5.70 15.27 -15.96
CA ASP A 185 -7.17 15.27 -16.02
C ASP A 185 -7.72 13.86 -15.83
N VAL A 186 -9.03 13.74 -15.57
CA VAL A 186 -9.70 12.44 -15.53
C VAL A 186 -9.84 11.90 -16.94
N ARG A 187 -9.34 10.68 -17.17
CA ARG A 187 -9.29 10.05 -18.48
C ARG A 187 -9.82 8.63 -18.46
N ILE A 188 -10.64 8.30 -19.46
CA ILE A 188 -11.05 6.92 -19.74
C ILE A 188 -9.89 6.18 -20.41
N ILE A 189 -9.55 5.00 -19.87
CA ILE A 189 -8.51 4.14 -20.42
C ILE A 189 -9.14 3.21 -21.45
N THR A 190 -8.91 3.50 -22.74
CA THR A 190 -9.50 2.72 -23.85
C THR A 190 -8.60 1.61 -24.37
N ASN A 191 -7.29 1.74 -24.17
CA ASN A 191 -6.28 0.81 -24.71
C ASN A 191 -5.33 0.30 -23.60
N PRO A 192 -5.83 -0.47 -22.60
CA PRO A 192 -4.97 -1.00 -21.55
C PRO A 192 -3.89 -1.93 -22.13
N THR A 193 -2.69 -1.92 -21.55
CA THR A 193 -1.57 -2.73 -22.03
C THR A 193 -1.79 -4.21 -21.70
N LEU A 194 -2.07 -5.01 -22.72
CA LEU A 194 -2.25 -6.46 -22.55
C LEU A 194 -0.98 -7.26 -22.88
N ASN A 195 0.05 -6.62 -23.45
CA ASN A 195 1.28 -7.29 -23.84
C ASN A 195 2.00 -7.86 -22.58
N PRO A 196 2.13 -9.19 -22.43
CA PRO A 196 2.74 -9.79 -21.24
C PRO A 196 4.22 -9.42 -21.10
N ALA A 197 4.92 -9.14 -22.20
CA ALA A 197 6.33 -8.74 -22.15
C ALA A 197 6.50 -7.40 -21.41
N VAL A 198 5.53 -6.48 -21.52
CA VAL A 198 5.54 -5.21 -20.78
C VAL A 198 5.13 -5.46 -19.33
N ILE A 199 3.96 -6.10 -19.12
CA ILE A 199 3.38 -6.29 -17.78
C ILE A 199 4.30 -7.10 -16.86
N PHE A 200 4.78 -8.26 -17.31
CA PHE A 200 5.71 -9.08 -16.53
C PHE A 200 7.15 -8.57 -16.60
N GLY A 201 7.46 -7.71 -17.58
CA GLY A 201 8.73 -6.99 -17.65
C GLY A 201 8.99 -6.16 -16.40
N TYR A 202 7.98 -5.46 -15.88
CA TYR A 202 8.09 -4.72 -14.61
C TYR A 202 8.53 -5.60 -13.43
N LEU A 203 8.10 -6.86 -13.37
CA LEU A 203 8.42 -7.76 -12.25
C LEU A 203 9.88 -8.19 -12.21
N ILE A 204 10.59 -8.12 -13.34
CA ILE A 204 12.00 -8.51 -13.46
C ILE A 204 12.96 -7.31 -13.55
N LYS A 205 12.44 -6.08 -13.52
CA LYS A 205 13.27 -4.87 -13.44
C LYS A 205 14.03 -4.82 -12.12
N SER A 206 15.24 -4.26 -12.18
CA SER A 206 16.05 -4.00 -11.00
C SER A 206 15.32 -3.06 -10.03
N PRO A 207 15.40 -3.26 -8.70
CA PRO A 207 14.82 -2.34 -7.72
C PRO A 207 15.70 -1.11 -7.44
N PHE A 208 16.87 -0.97 -8.08
CA PHE A 208 17.79 0.14 -7.87
C PHE A 208 17.43 1.38 -8.72
N GLY A 209 18.16 2.48 -8.52
CA GLY A 209 18.00 3.74 -9.25
C GLY A 209 18.03 3.57 -10.77
N GLY A 210 17.28 4.41 -11.48
CA GLY A 210 17.03 4.31 -12.93
C GLY A 210 16.04 3.22 -13.37
N GLU A 211 15.79 2.19 -12.55
CA GLU A 211 14.96 1.04 -12.93
C GLU A 211 13.67 0.92 -12.10
N GLY A 212 13.80 0.86 -10.77
CA GLY A 212 12.67 1.02 -9.84
C GLY A 212 11.61 -0.10 -9.80
N TRP A 213 11.90 -1.33 -10.26
CA TRP A 213 10.96 -2.47 -10.23
C TRP A 213 9.53 -2.08 -10.67
N ILE A 214 8.47 -2.55 -10.00
CA ILE A 214 7.07 -2.15 -10.27
C ILE A 214 6.75 -0.71 -9.87
N VAL A 215 7.59 -0.07 -9.05
CA VAL A 215 7.40 1.33 -8.62
C VAL A 215 7.58 2.29 -9.78
N SER A 216 8.27 1.84 -10.84
CA SER A 216 8.52 2.60 -12.07
C SER A 216 7.35 2.67 -13.04
N VAL A 217 6.20 2.05 -12.76
CA VAL A 217 5.03 2.15 -13.65
C VAL A 217 4.62 3.62 -13.83
N ASP A 218 4.66 4.11 -15.06
CA ASP A 218 4.60 5.54 -15.35
C ASP A 218 3.37 5.96 -16.16
N ASN A 219 2.54 5.03 -16.61
CA ASN A 219 1.32 5.29 -17.37
C ASN A 219 0.14 4.42 -16.91
N LEU A 220 -1.07 4.89 -17.18
CA LEU A 220 -2.29 4.24 -16.69
C LEU A 220 -2.71 3.02 -17.53
N GLU A 221 -2.32 2.96 -18.80
CA GLU A 221 -2.52 1.80 -19.66
C GLU A 221 -1.87 0.55 -19.06
N ASP A 222 -0.65 0.67 -18.55
CA ASP A 222 0.09 -0.40 -17.88
C ASP A 222 -0.52 -0.73 -16.52
N VAL A 223 -0.95 0.26 -15.75
CA VAL A 223 -1.63 0.04 -14.45
C VAL A 223 -2.90 -0.78 -14.67
N ILE A 224 -3.77 -0.37 -15.59
CA ILE A 224 -5.04 -1.06 -15.85
C ILE A 224 -4.80 -2.41 -16.54
N GLY A 225 -3.86 -2.49 -17.47
CA GLY A 225 -3.42 -3.75 -18.08
C GLY A 225 -2.92 -4.77 -17.06
N GLY A 226 -2.10 -4.32 -16.10
CA GLY A 226 -1.63 -5.14 -14.98
C GLY A 226 -2.79 -5.65 -14.12
N HIS A 227 -3.78 -4.82 -13.81
CA HIS A 227 -4.95 -5.26 -13.04
C HIS A 227 -5.84 -6.25 -13.80
N ILE A 228 -5.92 -6.18 -15.13
CA ILE A 228 -6.56 -7.21 -15.96
C ILE A 228 -5.84 -8.56 -15.80
N TRP A 229 -4.50 -8.56 -15.88
CA TRP A 229 -3.70 -9.77 -15.66
C TRP A 229 -3.86 -10.31 -14.24
N ILE A 230 -3.78 -9.46 -13.21
CA ILE A 230 -3.96 -9.86 -11.81
C ILE A 230 -5.37 -10.42 -11.57
N ALA A 231 -6.41 -9.81 -12.13
CA ALA A 231 -7.76 -10.34 -12.07
C ALA A 231 -7.85 -11.76 -12.61
N PHE A 232 -7.31 -11.99 -13.82
CA PHE A 232 -7.31 -13.30 -14.45
C PHE A 232 -6.50 -14.33 -13.65
N ILE A 233 -5.30 -13.95 -13.18
CA ILE A 233 -4.43 -14.82 -12.37
C ILE A 233 -5.13 -15.21 -11.05
N CYS A 234 -5.73 -14.25 -10.36
CA CYS A 234 -6.42 -14.50 -9.09
C CYS A 234 -7.67 -15.37 -9.28
N ILE A 235 -8.50 -15.08 -10.28
CA ILE A 235 -9.72 -15.89 -10.54
C ILE A 235 -9.34 -17.31 -10.98
N SER A 236 -8.42 -17.46 -11.93
CA SER A 236 -7.97 -18.77 -12.41
C SER A 236 -7.24 -19.56 -11.32
N GLY A 237 -6.37 -18.92 -10.55
CA GLY A 237 -5.70 -19.51 -9.39
C GLY A 237 -6.70 -19.90 -8.29
N GLY A 238 -7.75 -19.10 -8.09
CA GLY A 238 -8.81 -19.40 -7.14
C GLY A 238 -9.61 -20.64 -7.55
N ILE A 239 -10.00 -20.75 -8.82
CA ILE A 239 -10.64 -21.95 -9.38
C ILE A 239 -9.69 -23.16 -9.24
N PHE A 240 -8.42 -23.00 -9.59
CA PHE A 240 -7.42 -24.06 -9.44
C PHE A 240 -7.34 -24.58 -8.00
N HIS A 241 -7.28 -23.70 -7.01
CA HIS A 241 -7.18 -24.09 -5.60
C HIS A 241 -8.47 -24.73 -5.04
N ILE A 242 -9.64 -24.39 -5.59
CA ILE A 242 -10.92 -25.06 -5.27
C ILE A 242 -10.96 -26.49 -5.85
N LEU A 243 -10.41 -26.67 -7.06
CA LEU A 243 -10.49 -27.94 -7.79
C LEU A 243 -9.33 -28.89 -7.50
N THR A 244 -8.31 -28.45 -6.76
CA THR A 244 -7.10 -29.24 -6.51
C THR A 244 -6.76 -29.33 -5.03
N LYS A 245 -5.85 -30.26 -4.71
CA LYS A 245 -5.27 -30.46 -3.38
C LYS A 245 -3.77 -30.22 -3.44
N PRO A 246 -3.12 -29.78 -2.34
CA PRO A 246 -1.68 -29.58 -2.33
C PRO A 246 -0.91 -30.84 -2.76
N PHE A 247 -0.03 -30.65 -3.75
CA PHE A 247 0.82 -31.72 -4.25
C PHE A 247 1.76 -32.28 -3.17
N GLY A 248 2.29 -33.47 -3.40
CA GLY A 248 3.16 -34.17 -2.45
C GLY A 248 4.36 -33.34 -1.98
N TRP A 249 4.99 -32.60 -2.89
CA TRP A 249 6.14 -31.75 -2.55
C TRP A 249 5.73 -30.57 -1.65
N ALA A 250 4.60 -29.92 -1.92
CA ALA A 250 4.10 -28.81 -1.09
C ALA A 250 3.77 -29.30 0.32
N ARG A 251 3.16 -30.48 0.44
CA ARG A 251 2.86 -31.09 1.75
C ARG A 251 4.10 -31.32 2.61
N ARG A 252 5.25 -31.59 1.99
CA ARG A 252 6.54 -31.80 2.67
C ARG A 252 7.27 -30.49 2.99
N ALA A 253 6.99 -29.42 2.27
CA ALA A 253 7.69 -28.14 2.43
C ALA A 253 7.08 -27.26 3.53
N PHE A 254 5.75 -27.31 3.72
CA PHE A 254 5.04 -26.41 4.62
C PHE A 254 4.62 -27.06 5.94
N ILE A 255 4.43 -26.22 6.96
CA ILE A 255 3.75 -26.57 8.22
C ILE A 255 2.26 -26.29 8.04
N TRP A 256 1.41 -27.25 8.43
CA TRP A 256 -0.03 -27.21 8.20
C TRP A 256 -0.78 -26.98 9.50
N SER A 257 -0.81 -25.72 9.94
CA SER A 257 -1.53 -25.27 11.15
C SER A 257 -2.01 -23.83 10.99
N GLY A 258 -3.03 -23.43 11.76
CA GLY A 258 -3.56 -22.06 11.70
C GLY A 258 -2.50 -20.99 11.98
N GLU A 259 -1.60 -21.23 12.93
CA GLU A 259 -0.51 -20.29 13.24
C GLU A 259 0.54 -20.22 12.11
N ALA A 260 0.84 -21.34 11.45
CA ALA A 260 1.71 -21.32 10.27
C ALA A 260 1.10 -20.48 9.15
N TYR A 261 -0.18 -20.64 8.86
CA TYR A 261 -0.87 -19.87 7.82
C TYR A 261 -0.92 -18.37 8.16
N LEU A 262 -1.17 -18.03 9.44
CA LEU A 262 -1.03 -16.65 9.92
C LEU A 262 0.38 -16.11 9.64
N SER A 263 1.42 -16.88 9.96
CA SER A 263 2.80 -16.45 9.74
C SER A 263 3.12 -16.19 8.26
N TYR A 264 2.59 -16.99 7.34
CA TYR A 264 2.79 -16.81 5.90
C TYR A 264 2.15 -15.50 5.42
N SER A 265 0.92 -15.24 5.87
CA SER A 265 0.23 -13.98 5.58
C SER A 265 0.93 -12.77 6.20
N LEU A 266 1.48 -12.88 7.42
CA LEU A 266 2.27 -11.80 8.03
C LEU A 266 3.51 -11.46 7.22
N GLY A 267 4.21 -12.47 6.69
CA GLY A 267 5.35 -12.27 5.80
C GLY A 267 4.95 -11.56 4.50
N ALA A 268 3.83 -11.97 3.90
CA ALA A 268 3.29 -11.31 2.71
C ALA A 268 2.85 -9.85 2.99
N LEU A 269 2.18 -9.58 4.11
CA LEU A 269 1.78 -8.22 4.52
C LEU A 269 2.98 -7.33 4.83
N SER A 270 4.04 -7.88 5.42
CA SER A 270 5.30 -7.15 5.61
C SER A 270 5.89 -6.69 4.27
N MET A 271 5.99 -7.61 3.30
CA MET A 271 6.47 -7.28 1.96
C MET A 271 5.59 -6.22 1.31
N MET A 272 4.25 -6.38 1.34
CA MET A 272 3.32 -5.37 0.79
C MET A 272 3.47 -4.01 1.48
N GLY A 273 3.68 -3.96 2.80
CA GLY A 273 3.89 -2.72 3.54
C GLY A 273 5.15 -1.96 3.11
N PHE A 274 6.26 -2.67 2.90
CA PHE A 274 7.49 -2.06 2.37
C PHE A 274 7.31 -1.57 0.93
N ILE A 275 6.62 -2.35 0.08
CA ILE A 275 6.32 -1.95 -1.30
C ILE A 275 5.46 -0.70 -1.32
N ALA A 276 4.40 -0.64 -0.52
CA ALA A 276 3.53 0.53 -0.42
C ALA A 276 4.29 1.78 0.05
N SER A 277 5.20 1.62 1.03
CA SER A 277 6.04 2.71 1.53
C SER A 277 6.94 3.30 0.43
N VAL A 278 7.57 2.45 -0.38
CA VAL A 278 8.41 2.89 -1.51
C VAL A 278 7.56 3.45 -2.65
N MET A 279 6.41 2.85 -2.93
CA MET A 279 5.48 3.29 -3.98
C MET A 279 5.03 4.73 -3.77
N VAL A 280 4.51 5.05 -2.58
CA VAL A 280 4.03 6.41 -2.27
C VAL A 280 5.17 7.44 -2.19
N TRP A 281 6.39 6.99 -1.91
CA TRP A 281 7.55 7.86 -1.82
C TRP A 281 8.09 8.30 -3.19
N TYR A 282 8.04 7.43 -4.20
CA TYR A 282 8.66 7.66 -5.51
C TYR A 282 7.67 7.81 -6.67
N ASN A 283 6.57 7.06 -6.69
CA ASN A 283 5.67 7.07 -7.83
C ASN A 283 4.77 8.31 -7.80
N ASN A 284 4.68 9.02 -8.91
CA ASN A 284 3.77 10.15 -9.10
C ASN A 284 2.64 9.87 -10.10
N THR A 285 2.53 8.65 -10.63
CA THR A 285 1.46 8.24 -11.54
C THR A 285 0.22 7.79 -10.78
N VAL A 286 0.31 6.76 -9.93
CA VAL A 286 -0.82 6.29 -9.10
C VAL A 286 -0.90 6.99 -7.74
N TYR A 287 0.08 7.84 -7.43
CA TYR A 287 0.02 8.84 -6.38
C TYR A 287 0.26 10.22 -6.99
N PRO A 288 -0.73 10.82 -7.69
CA PRO A 288 -0.56 12.11 -8.36
C PRO A 288 -0.09 13.20 -7.39
N SER A 289 0.94 13.95 -7.78
CA SER A 289 1.49 15.01 -6.94
C SER A 289 0.52 16.18 -6.73
N GLU A 290 -0.51 16.30 -7.58
CA GLU A 290 -1.66 17.18 -7.37
C GLU A 290 -2.41 16.90 -6.05
N PHE A 291 -2.50 15.63 -5.64
CA PHE A 291 -3.24 15.23 -4.44
C PHE A 291 -2.34 14.93 -3.25
N PHE A 292 -1.20 14.28 -3.49
CA PHE A 292 -0.28 13.82 -2.44
C PHE A 292 0.89 14.77 -2.18
N GLY A 293 1.03 15.84 -2.97
CA GLY A 293 2.19 16.73 -2.96
C GLY A 293 3.38 16.13 -3.71
N PRO A 294 4.48 16.89 -3.88
CA PRO A 294 5.64 16.40 -4.62
C PRO A 294 6.35 15.27 -3.88
N THR A 295 6.98 14.38 -4.64
CA THR A 295 7.95 13.42 -4.07
C THR A 295 9.20 14.16 -3.58
N GLY A 296 10.03 13.49 -2.78
CA GLY A 296 11.34 14.04 -2.38
C GLY A 296 12.24 14.38 -3.59
N PRO A 297 12.44 13.44 -4.53
CA PRO A 297 13.13 13.71 -5.79
C PRO A 297 12.53 14.88 -6.58
N GLU A 298 11.20 14.92 -6.70
CA GLU A 298 10.48 15.96 -7.44
C GLU A 298 10.70 17.36 -6.86
N ALA A 299 10.55 17.52 -5.55
CA ALA A 299 10.76 18.81 -4.88
C ALA A 299 12.22 19.31 -5.01
N SER A 300 13.19 18.39 -4.98
CA SER A 300 14.60 18.73 -5.17
C SER A 300 14.89 19.19 -6.61
N GLN A 301 14.33 18.51 -7.61
CA GLN A 301 14.45 18.92 -9.02
C GLN A 301 13.73 20.26 -9.27
N ALA A 302 12.58 20.46 -8.63
CA ALA A 302 11.80 21.68 -8.69
C ALA A 302 12.56 22.90 -8.12
N GLN A 303 13.34 22.70 -7.05
CA GLN A 303 14.25 23.73 -6.52
C GLN A 303 15.30 24.15 -7.56
N ALA A 304 15.98 23.18 -8.18
CA ALA A 304 17.00 23.48 -9.19
C ALA A 304 16.40 24.21 -10.41
N MET A 305 15.23 23.76 -10.87
CA MET A 305 14.50 24.40 -11.96
C MET A 305 14.13 25.85 -11.62
N THR A 306 13.62 26.11 -10.41
CA THR A 306 13.20 27.44 -9.97
C THR A 306 14.34 28.45 -10.02
N PHE A 307 15.51 28.09 -9.49
CA PHE A 307 16.68 28.96 -9.51
C PHE A 307 17.29 29.11 -10.91
N LEU A 308 17.27 28.05 -11.72
CA LEU A 308 17.66 28.12 -13.13
C LEU A 308 16.81 29.15 -13.88
N ILE A 309 15.48 29.07 -13.76
CA ILE A 309 14.55 30.03 -14.40
C ILE A 309 14.88 31.46 -13.96
N ARG A 310 15.02 31.68 -12.65
CA ARG A 310 15.29 33.00 -12.08
C ARG A 310 16.59 33.58 -12.65
N ASP A 311 17.67 32.81 -12.59
CA ASP A 311 19.00 33.31 -12.96
C ASP A 311 19.14 33.49 -14.47
N GLN A 312 18.50 32.63 -15.27
CA GLN A 312 18.41 32.82 -16.71
C GLN A 312 17.68 34.13 -17.07
N ARG A 313 16.58 34.45 -16.38
CA ARG A 313 15.86 35.73 -16.56
C ARG A 313 16.68 36.95 -16.14
N LEU A 314 17.63 36.77 -15.22
CA LEU A 314 18.61 37.79 -14.84
C LEU A 314 19.79 37.89 -15.83
N GLY A 315 19.79 37.10 -16.91
CA GLY A 315 20.81 37.12 -17.96
C GLY A 315 21.94 36.10 -17.79
N ALA A 316 21.82 35.13 -16.88
CA ALA A 316 22.82 34.09 -16.73
C ALA A 316 22.78 33.09 -17.89
N ASN A 317 23.95 32.76 -18.44
CA ASN A 317 24.11 31.66 -19.39
C ASN A 317 24.17 30.32 -18.64
N VAL A 318 23.00 29.74 -18.34
CA VAL A 318 22.87 28.57 -17.46
C VAL A 318 23.62 27.32 -17.96
N GLY A 319 23.83 27.19 -19.28
CA GLY A 319 24.57 26.07 -19.89
C GLY A 319 26.10 26.18 -19.78
N SER A 320 26.65 27.38 -19.56
CA SER A 320 28.10 27.61 -19.42
C SER A 320 28.50 28.13 -18.04
N ALA A 321 27.54 28.30 -17.12
CA ALA A 321 27.80 28.74 -15.76
C ALA A 321 28.49 27.63 -14.95
N GLN A 322 29.78 27.79 -14.70
CA GLN A 322 30.55 26.91 -13.83
C GLN A 322 30.25 27.19 -12.35
N GLY A 323 30.04 26.13 -11.58
CA GLY A 323 29.90 26.15 -10.14
C GLY A 323 31.25 26.07 -9.42
N PRO A 324 31.29 26.25 -8.09
CA PRO A 324 32.54 26.29 -7.31
C PRO A 324 33.39 25.02 -7.38
N THR A 325 32.77 23.86 -7.63
CA THR A 325 33.46 22.56 -7.71
C THR A 325 34.05 22.27 -9.10
N GLY A 326 33.87 23.17 -10.05
CA GLY A 326 34.25 22.98 -11.44
C GLY A 326 33.17 22.31 -12.30
N LEU A 327 32.14 21.69 -11.70
CA LEU A 327 30.94 21.21 -12.40
C LEU A 327 30.02 22.37 -12.79
N GLY A 328 29.09 22.15 -13.72
CA GLY A 328 28.09 23.16 -14.07
C GLY A 328 27.15 23.45 -12.90
N LYS A 329 26.88 24.74 -12.66
CA LYS A 329 26.04 25.20 -11.53
C LYS A 329 24.59 24.73 -11.68
N TYR A 330 24.03 24.84 -12.88
CA TYR A 330 22.63 24.51 -13.15
C TYR A 330 22.45 23.22 -13.93
N LEU A 331 23.34 22.95 -14.88
CA LEU A 331 23.29 21.78 -15.75
C LEU A 331 24.63 21.04 -15.72
N MET A 332 24.59 19.71 -15.67
CA MET A 332 25.76 18.84 -15.74
C MET A 332 25.40 17.54 -16.45
N ARG A 333 26.33 16.58 -16.53
CA ARG A 333 26.08 15.25 -17.10
C ARG A 333 25.83 14.22 -16.02
N SER A 334 24.92 13.30 -16.28
CA SER A 334 24.78 12.03 -15.56
C SER A 334 26.04 11.16 -15.77
N PRO A 335 26.20 10.05 -15.01
CA PRO A 335 27.25 9.07 -15.28
C PRO A 335 27.21 8.46 -16.69
N THR A 336 26.05 8.46 -17.35
CA THR A 336 25.82 7.90 -18.70
C THR A 336 25.76 8.97 -19.80
N GLY A 337 25.86 10.25 -19.44
CA GLY A 337 26.07 11.35 -20.38
C GLY A 337 24.85 12.24 -20.65
N GLU A 338 23.66 11.91 -20.15
CA GLU A 338 22.46 12.74 -20.25
C GLU A 338 22.66 14.08 -19.52
N ILE A 339 22.06 15.15 -20.04
CA ILE A 339 22.04 16.45 -19.37
C ILE A 339 21.02 16.41 -18.23
N ILE A 340 21.47 16.77 -17.03
CA ILE A 340 20.71 16.73 -15.77
C ILE A 340 20.89 18.04 -15.01
N PHE A 341 20.04 18.31 -14.01
CA PHE A 341 20.28 19.43 -13.11
C PHE A 341 21.54 19.23 -12.24
N GLY A 342 22.24 20.33 -11.98
CA GLY A 342 23.45 20.39 -11.15
C GLY A 342 23.19 20.44 -9.64
N GLY A 343 24.26 20.47 -8.86
CA GLY A 343 24.19 20.49 -7.39
C GLY A 343 23.79 19.13 -6.79
N GLU A 344 23.31 19.12 -5.55
CA GLU A 344 22.99 17.86 -4.85
C GLU A 344 21.86 17.05 -5.49
N THR A 345 21.01 17.72 -6.29
CA THR A 345 19.91 17.06 -7.01
C THR A 345 20.42 16.19 -8.17
N MET A 346 21.72 16.15 -8.44
CA MET A 346 22.31 15.19 -9.39
C MET A 346 21.93 13.74 -9.09
N ARG A 347 21.64 13.41 -7.81
CA ARG A 347 21.19 12.08 -7.37
C ARG A 347 19.76 11.73 -7.80
N PHE A 348 18.96 12.72 -8.19
CA PHE A 348 17.53 12.58 -8.52
C PHE A 348 17.26 12.75 -10.01
N TRP A 349 18.28 12.57 -10.86
CA TRP A 349 18.16 12.73 -12.30
C TRP A 349 17.22 11.72 -12.99
N ASP A 350 16.93 10.59 -12.33
CA ASP A 350 15.93 9.60 -12.76
C ASP A 350 14.49 10.12 -12.67
N PHE A 351 14.27 11.24 -11.95
CA PHE A 351 12.94 11.82 -11.79
C PHE A 351 12.31 12.18 -13.14
N ARG A 352 11.04 11.78 -13.29
CA ARG A 352 10.16 12.15 -14.39
C ARG A 352 8.90 12.77 -13.81
N GLY A 353 8.44 13.86 -14.39
CA GLY A 353 7.17 14.49 -14.01
C GLY A 353 6.60 15.34 -15.14
N PRO A 354 5.27 15.48 -15.24
CA PRO A 354 4.61 16.10 -16.39
C PRO A 354 5.01 17.57 -16.59
N TRP A 355 5.44 18.26 -15.53
CA TRP A 355 5.91 19.64 -15.58
C TRP A 355 7.35 19.78 -16.11
N LEU A 356 8.16 18.72 -16.09
CA LEU A 356 9.57 18.74 -16.51
C LEU A 356 9.78 18.08 -17.87
N GLU A 357 9.04 17.03 -18.20
CA GLU A 357 9.21 16.27 -19.44
C GLU A 357 9.17 17.08 -20.75
N PRO A 358 8.38 18.16 -20.88
CA PRO A 358 8.43 19.01 -22.07
C PRO A 358 9.82 19.57 -22.38
N LEU A 359 10.66 19.77 -21.35
CA LEU A 359 12.02 20.30 -21.45
C LEU A 359 13.09 19.22 -21.72
N ARG A 360 12.69 17.95 -21.80
CA ARG A 360 13.59 16.84 -22.09
C ARG A 360 13.65 16.58 -23.60
N GLY A 361 14.84 16.24 -24.08
CA GLY A 361 15.11 15.72 -25.42
C GLY A 361 15.80 14.34 -25.34
N PRO A 362 16.27 13.81 -26.48
CA PRO A 362 16.90 12.48 -26.54
C PRO A 362 18.14 12.32 -25.64
N ASN A 363 18.81 13.42 -25.30
CA ASN A 363 20.04 13.43 -24.50
C ASN A 363 19.84 14.00 -23.08
N GLY A 364 18.62 13.94 -22.52
CA GLY A 364 18.29 14.55 -21.24
C GLY A 364 17.71 15.97 -21.39
N LEU A 365 17.95 16.86 -20.44
CA LEU A 365 17.45 18.23 -20.49
C LEU A 365 18.00 18.99 -21.71
N ASP A 366 17.11 19.63 -22.46
CA ASP A 366 17.44 20.33 -23.69
C ASP A 366 17.68 21.82 -23.43
N LEU A 367 18.88 22.31 -23.78
CA LEU A 367 19.27 23.69 -23.50
C LEU A 367 18.47 24.71 -24.33
N ASP A 368 18.07 24.37 -25.56
CA ASP A 368 17.30 25.28 -26.40
C ASP A 368 15.86 25.39 -25.90
N LYS A 369 15.27 24.27 -25.47
CA LYS A 369 13.97 24.28 -24.80
C LYS A 369 14.01 25.05 -23.47
N ILE A 370 15.05 24.86 -22.67
CA ILE A 370 15.25 25.60 -21.42
C ILE A 370 15.33 27.11 -21.68
N LYS A 371 15.97 27.53 -22.76
CA LYS A 371 16.09 28.95 -23.10
C LYS A 371 14.77 29.57 -23.57
N ASN A 372 13.99 28.81 -24.36
CA ASN A 372 12.91 29.40 -25.16
C ASN A 372 11.50 28.94 -24.75
N ASP A 373 11.36 27.76 -24.15
CA ASP A 373 10.07 27.06 -24.08
C ASP A 373 9.54 26.91 -22.64
N ILE A 374 10.25 27.39 -21.63
CA ILE A 374 9.77 27.33 -20.23
C ILE A 374 8.49 28.17 -20.09
N GLN A 375 7.41 27.50 -19.74
CA GLN A 375 6.10 28.13 -19.58
C GLN A 375 5.88 28.66 -18.16
N PRO A 376 5.06 29.72 -17.99
CA PRO A 376 4.71 30.24 -16.66
C PRO A 376 4.09 29.18 -15.73
N TRP A 377 3.33 28.23 -16.26
CA TRP A 377 2.74 27.15 -15.45
C TRP A 377 3.79 26.18 -14.91
N GLN A 378 4.85 25.89 -15.66
CA GLN A 378 5.98 25.07 -15.18
C GLN A 378 6.72 25.80 -14.06
N ALA A 379 6.94 27.11 -14.21
CA ALA A 379 7.56 27.93 -13.18
C ALA A 379 6.72 27.96 -11.88
N ARG A 380 5.40 28.10 -11.98
CA ARG A 380 4.49 28.01 -10.82
C ARG A 380 4.56 26.63 -10.16
N ARG A 381 4.48 25.56 -10.96
CA ARG A 381 4.52 24.18 -10.45
C ARG A 381 5.84 23.85 -9.77
N ALA A 382 6.97 24.28 -10.34
CA ALA A 382 8.28 24.09 -9.73
C ALA A 382 8.44 24.90 -8.43
N ALA A 383 7.96 26.15 -8.39
CA ALA A 383 7.99 26.95 -7.17
C ALA A 383 7.12 26.30 -6.07
N GLU A 384 5.91 25.90 -6.42
CA GLU A 384 4.96 25.20 -5.53
C GLU A 384 5.59 23.94 -4.94
N TYR A 385 6.18 23.08 -5.78
CA TYR A 385 6.76 21.82 -5.33
C TYR A 385 8.07 21.99 -4.56
N MET A 386 8.86 23.01 -4.86
CA MET A 386 10.02 23.37 -4.05
C MET A 386 9.60 23.75 -2.61
N THR A 387 8.52 24.52 -2.45
CA THR A 387 8.06 24.99 -1.13
C THR A 387 7.21 23.98 -0.37
N HIS A 388 6.80 22.89 -1.04
CA HIS A 388 6.06 21.77 -0.44
C HIS A 388 6.87 20.47 -0.45
N ALA A 389 8.20 20.57 -0.33
CA ALA A 389 9.05 19.40 -0.17
C ALA A 389 8.58 18.56 1.03
N PRO A 390 8.63 17.21 0.98
CA PRO A 390 8.10 16.34 2.02
C PRO A 390 9.01 16.25 3.26
N LEU A 391 9.30 17.40 3.86
CA LEU A 391 10.06 17.59 5.08
C LEU A 391 9.21 18.36 6.10
N GLY A 392 9.20 17.87 7.32
CA GLY A 392 8.56 18.54 8.45
C GLY A 392 8.79 17.76 9.74
N SER A 393 8.50 18.41 10.86
CA SER A 393 8.65 17.82 12.19
C SER A 393 7.44 16.95 12.58
N LEU A 394 7.60 16.14 13.64
CA LEU A 394 6.52 15.30 14.17
C LEU A 394 5.32 16.12 14.68
N ASN A 395 5.53 17.35 15.13
CA ASN A 395 4.47 18.30 15.51
C ASN A 395 3.97 19.16 14.34
N SER A 396 4.22 18.71 13.10
CA SER A 396 3.75 19.30 11.85
C SER A 396 4.29 20.68 11.50
N VAL A 397 5.51 21.02 11.91
CA VAL A 397 6.20 22.23 11.43
C VAL A 397 6.87 21.88 10.10
N GLY A 398 6.39 22.45 9.01
CA GLY A 398 6.89 22.21 7.66
C GLY A 398 8.24 22.86 7.43
N GLY A 399 9.09 22.21 6.62
CA GLY A 399 10.42 22.69 6.29
C GLY A 399 11.54 21.86 6.91
N VAL A 400 12.74 22.44 6.94
CA VAL A 400 13.94 21.78 7.48
C VAL A 400 13.91 21.73 9.00
N ALA A 401 14.75 20.89 9.61
CA ALA A 401 14.78 20.71 11.07
C ALA A 401 15.12 21.98 11.87
N THR A 402 15.71 22.99 11.24
CA THR A 402 16.05 24.29 11.83
C THR A 402 15.02 25.39 11.50
N GLU A 403 13.91 25.04 10.86
CA GLU A 403 12.87 25.99 10.50
C GLU A 403 12.12 26.50 11.74
N ILE A 404 11.71 27.76 11.72
CA ILE A 404 10.90 28.35 12.79
C ILE A 404 9.43 27.92 12.67
N ASN A 405 8.72 27.87 13.81
CA ASN A 405 7.28 27.60 13.82
C ASN A 405 6.52 28.64 12.97
N SER A 406 5.96 28.22 11.83
CA SER A 406 5.21 29.10 10.93
C SER A 406 4.22 28.34 10.05
N PHE A 407 4.73 27.37 9.27
CA PHE A 407 3.95 26.60 8.31
C PHE A 407 3.55 25.25 8.89
N ASN A 408 2.25 24.98 9.01
CA ASN A 408 1.73 23.71 9.51
C ASN A 408 1.61 22.70 8.35
N TYR A 409 2.64 21.89 8.14
CA TYR A 409 2.72 21.00 6.99
C TYR A 409 3.63 19.80 7.25
N VAL A 410 3.11 18.60 6.96
CA VAL A 410 3.89 17.39 6.69
C VAL A 410 3.18 16.70 5.53
N SER A 411 3.94 16.38 4.48
CA SER A 411 3.40 15.75 3.28
C SER A 411 2.65 14.45 3.59
N PRO A 412 1.50 14.19 2.94
CA PRO A 412 0.85 12.88 2.96
C PRO A 412 1.80 11.73 2.60
N ARG A 413 2.77 11.96 1.69
CA ARG A 413 3.78 10.95 1.34
C ARG A 413 4.64 10.57 2.53
N ALA A 414 5.04 11.54 3.36
CA ALA A 414 5.83 11.26 4.56
C ALA A 414 5.02 10.47 5.59
N TRP A 415 3.76 10.86 5.84
CA TRP A 415 2.85 10.12 6.72
C TRP A 415 2.63 8.68 6.25
N LEU A 416 2.30 8.49 4.98
CA LEU A 416 2.01 7.18 4.40
C LEU A 416 3.27 6.31 4.34
N ALA A 417 4.40 6.84 3.87
CA ALA A 417 5.64 6.06 3.79
C ALA A 417 6.12 5.62 5.18
N CYS A 418 6.12 6.53 6.17
CA CYS A 418 6.54 6.23 7.53
C CYS A 418 5.62 5.19 8.19
N SER A 419 4.31 5.41 8.16
CA SER A 419 3.34 4.49 8.78
C SER A 419 3.42 3.09 8.17
N HIS A 420 3.45 2.97 6.84
CA HIS A 420 3.51 1.68 6.17
C HIS A 420 4.86 0.97 6.37
N PHE A 421 5.96 1.70 6.50
CA PHE A 421 7.25 1.12 6.84
C PHE A 421 7.24 0.53 8.25
N VAL A 422 6.73 1.28 9.24
CA VAL A 422 6.62 0.83 10.63
C VAL A 422 5.72 -0.41 10.73
N LEU A 423 4.57 -0.39 10.06
CA LEU A 423 3.69 -1.56 9.96
C LEU A 423 4.43 -2.72 9.28
N GLY A 424 5.02 -2.52 8.10
CA GLY A 424 5.78 -3.55 7.38
C GLY A 424 6.86 -4.22 8.24
N PHE A 425 7.58 -3.43 9.04
CA PHE A 425 8.57 -3.91 10.00
C PHE A 425 7.95 -4.77 11.11
N PHE A 426 6.91 -4.29 11.80
CA PHE A 426 6.30 -5.08 12.88
C PHE A 426 5.58 -6.33 12.37
N PHE A 427 5.05 -6.30 11.15
CA PHE A 427 4.54 -7.51 10.49
C PHE A 427 5.66 -8.51 10.18
N LEU A 428 6.88 -8.06 9.86
CA LEU A 428 8.05 -8.94 9.71
C LEU A 428 8.43 -9.59 11.05
N VAL A 429 8.46 -8.80 12.13
CA VAL A 429 8.70 -9.32 13.48
C VAL A 429 7.64 -10.37 13.84
N GLY A 430 6.36 -10.08 13.55
CA GLY A 430 5.26 -11.02 13.74
C GLY A 430 5.40 -12.29 12.89
N HIS A 431 5.86 -12.16 11.65
CA HIS A 431 6.17 -13.31 10.79
C HIS A 431 7.22 -14.22 11.42
N LEU A 432 8.36 -13.65 11.83
CA LEU A 432 9.46 -14.42 12.45
C LEU A 432 8.99 -15.10 13.74
N TRP A 433 8.25 -14.37 14.57
CA TRP A 433 7.67 -14.89 15.81
C TRP A 433 6.75 -16.10 15.56
N HIS A 434 5.72 -15.92 14.72
CA HIS A 434 4.72 -16.96 14.49
C HIS A 434 5.24 -18.11 13.64
N ALA A 435 6.13 -17.87 12.67
CA ALA A 435 6.73 -18.94 11.87
C ALA A 435 7.64 -19.83 12.74
N GLY A 436 8.46 -19.22 13.59
CA GLY A 436 9.31 -19.94 14.55
C GLY A 436 8.47 -20.74 15.54
N ARG A 437 7.45 -20.10 16.15
CA ARG A 437 6.54 -20.76 17.10
C ARG A 437 5.75 -21.90 16.46
N ALA A 438 5.21 -21.71 15.25
CA ALA A 438 4.47 -22.75 14.55
C ALA A 438 5.34 -23.97 14.23
N ARG A 439 6.62 -23.74 13.86
CA ARG A 439 7.58 -24.83 13.64
C ARG A 439 7.91 -25.56 14.95
N ALA A 440 8.17 -24.84 16.03
CA ALA A 440 8.45 -25.45 17.34
C ALA A 440 7.25 -26.25 17.87
N ALA A 441 6.02 -25.73 17.70
CA ALA A 441 4.79 -26.39 18.11
C ALA A 441 4.50 -27.64 17.26
N ALA A 442 4.79 -27.59 15.96
CA ALA A 442 4.72 -28.79 15.10
C ALA A 442 5.78 -29.84 15.47
N GLY A 443 6.94 -29.40 15.97
CA GLY A 443 7.99 -30.26 16.51
C GLY A 443 7.76 -30.76 17.94
N GLY A 444 6.80 -30.18 18.67
CA GLY A 444 6.41 -30.61 20.02
C GLY A 444 7.31 -30.10 21.15
N PHE A 445 8.06 -29.02 20.94
CA PHE A 445 9.00 -28.47 21.93
C PHE A 445 8.80 -26.97 22.19
N GLU A 446 7.64 -26.41 21.86
CA GLU A 446 7.33 -24.98 22.03
C GLU A 446 7.22 -24.54 23.50
N LYS A 447 7.10 -25.50 24.43
CA LYS A 447 6.95 -25.27 25.87
C LYS A 447 8.24 -25.45 26.66
N GLY A 448 9.35 -25.78 25.99
CA GLY A 448 10.65 -26.01 26.61
C GLY A 448 11.27 -27.34 26.21
N ILE A 449 12.49 -27.55 26.68
CA ILE A 449 13.26 -28.78 26.47
C ILE A 449 12.77 -29.85 27.45
N ASP A 450 12.61 -31.07 26.95
CA ASP A 450 12.37 -32.24 27.79
C ASP A 450 13.63 -32.56 28.60
N ARG A 451 13.51 -32.54 29.93
CA ARG A 451 14.63 -32.77 30.85
C ARG A 451 15.16 -34.21 30.78
N GLU A 452 14.32 -35.16 30.38
CA GLU A 452 14.71 -36.57 30.27
C GLU A 452 15.28 -36.89 28.88
N ASN A 453 15.06 -36.03 27.89
CA ASN A 453 15.42 -36.26 26.50
C ASN A 453 15.97 -34.98 25.84
N GLU A 454 16.95 -34.35 26.49
CA GLU A 454 17.61 -33.16 25.95
C GLU A 454 18.42 -33.53 24.69
N PRO A 455 18.08 -33.02 23.49
CA PRO A 455 18.71 -33.49 22.25
C PRO A 455 20.22 -33.28 22.20
N VAL A 456 20.71 -32.19 22.81
CA VAL A 456 22.14 -31.84 22.84
C VAL A 456 22.94 -32.89 23.61
N MET A 457 22.36 -33.53 24.63
CA MET A 457 23.02 -34.58 25.41
C MET A 457 23.23 -35.89 24.62
N SER A 458 22.56 -36.04 23.47
CA SER A 458 22.73 -37.17 22.56
C SER A 458 23.62 -36.85 21.33
N MET A 459 24.13 -35.62 21.23
CA MET A 459 25.07 -35.22 20.19
C MET A 459 26.51 -35.45 20.64
N ASP A 460 27.41 -35.70 19.69
CA ASP A 460 28.84 -35.73 19.98
C ASP A 460 29.32 -34.35 20.47
N PHE A 461 30.32 -34.35 21.35
CA PHE A 461 31.01 -33.11 21.71
C PHE A 461 31.65 -32.47 20.47
N LEU A 462 31.64 -31.14 20.43
CA LEU A 462 32.23 -30.41 19.31
C LEU A 462 33.77 -30.47 19.36
N ASP A 463 34.35 -30.56 20.56
CA ASP A 463 35.79 -30.59 20.84
C ASP A 463 36.17 -31.48 22.03
#